data_AF-X0V521-F1
#
_entry.id   AF-X0V521-F1
#
_cell.length_a   1.000
_cell.length_b   1.000
_cell.length_c   1.000
_cell.angle_alpha   90.00
_cell.angle_beta   90.00
_cell.angle_gamma   90.00
#
_symmetry.space_group_name_H-M   'P 1'
#
loop_
_entity.id
_entity.type
_entity.pdbx_description
1 polymer ?
#
loop_
_entity_poly.entity_id
_entity_poly.type
_entity_poly.pdbx_seq_one_letter_code
_entity_poly.pdbx_strand_id
1 'polypeptide(L)' 'MIPKYAPREIESKWQARWQADHLYEVDESSDRPKWYALTMFPYTSGDLHIGHWYAMAPSDV' A
#
# COMPACT_ATOMS: atom_id res chain seq x y z
N MET A 1 -23.25 -15.42 -17.22
CA MET A 1 -22.83 -14.02 -17.42
C MET A 1 -21.73 -13.75 -16.42
N ILE A 2 -20.55 -13.30 -16.85
CA ILE A 2 -19.43 -13.02 -15.92
C ILE A 2 -19.75 -11.69 -15.21
N PRO A 3 -19.68 -11.62 -13.87
CA PRO A 3 -19.87 -10.37 -13.15
C PRO A 3 -18.86 -9.31 -13.64
N LYS A 4 -19.32 -8.09 -13.86
CA LYS A 4 -18.42 -6.98 -14.22
C LYS A 4 -17.52 -6.67 -13.04
N TYR A 5 -16.23 -6.46 -13.29
CA TYR A 5 -15.28 -6.02 -12.27
C TYR A 5 -15.70 -4.67 -11.67
N ALA A 6 -15.75 -4.60 -10.34
CA ALA A 6 -16.15 -3.44 -9.55
C ALA A 6 -15.00 -2.98 -8.63
N PRO A 7 -13.98 -2.26 -9.15
CA PRO A 7 -12.77 -1.91 -8.41
C PRO A 7 -13.09 -1.12 -7.13
N ARG A 8 -14.01 -0.15 -7.19
CA ARG A 8 -14.35 0.69 -6.04
C ARG A 8 -14.80 -0.11 -4.81
N GLU A 9 -15.58 -1.16 -5.02
CA GLU A 9 -16.07 -2.02 -3.94
C GLU A 9 -14.97 -2.96 -3.45
N ILE A 10 -14.19 -3.52 -4.38
CA ILE A 10 -13.13 -4.49 -4.07
C ILE A 10 -11.96 -3.82 -3.35
N GLU A 11 -11.47 -2.70 -3.85
CA GLU A 11 -10.35 -1.94 -3.29
C GLU A 11 -10.68 -1.43 -1.89
N SER A 12 -11.84 -0.81 -1.70
CA SER A 12 -12.26 -0.30 -0.38
C SER A 12 -12.38 -1.41 0.66
N LYS A 13 -12.93 -2.57 0.27
CA LYS A 13 -13.06 -3.75 1.14
C LYS A 13 -11.68 -4.23 1.63
N TRP A 14 -10.71 -4.33 0.73
CA TRP A 14 -9.38 -4.85 1.07
C TRP A 14 -8.55 -3.87 1.87
N GLN A 15 -8.59 -2.57 1.54
CA GLN A 15 -7.95 -1.53 2.36
C GLN A 15 -8.45 -1.56 3.81
N ALA A 16 -9.78 -1.64 4.01
CA ALA A 16 -10.36 -1.75 5.34
C ALA A 16 -9.95 -3.02 6.07
N ARG A 17 -9.83 -4.15 5.35
CA ARG A 17 -9.40 -5.42 5.93
C ARG A 17 -7.93 -5.38 6.36
N TRP A 18 -7.04 -4.86 5.51
CA TRP A 18 -5.61 -4.75 5.83
C TRP A 18 -5.36 -3.84 7.03
N GLN A 19 -6.15 -2.76 7.15
CA GLN A 19 -6.10 -1.89 8.31
C GLN A 19 -6.58 -2.61 9.59
N ALA A 20 -7.69 -3.34 9.53
CA ALA A 20 -8.21 -4.09 10.67
C ALA A 20 -7.28 -5.23 11.13
N ASP A 21 -6.56 -5.83 10.17
CA ASP A 21 -5.60 -6.90 10.44
C ASP A 21 -4.21 -6.36 10.85
N HIS A 22 -4.00 -5.04 10.87
CA HIS A 22 -2.71 -4.40 11.13
C HIS A 22 -1.58 -4.96 10.24
N LEU A 23 -1.89 -5.27 8.97
CA LEU A 23 -1.05 -6.10 8.11
C LEU A 23 0.37 -5.55 7.88
N TYR A 24 0.52 -4.22 7.90
CA TYR A 24 1.78 -3.52 7.64
C TYR A 24 2.48 -3.03 8.92
N GLU A 25 1.97 -3.38 10.10
CA GLU A 25 2.65 -3.10 11.36
C GLU A 25 3.77 -4.13 11.60
N VAL A 26 4.91 -3.66 12.09
CA VAL A 26 6.10 -4.48 12.31
C VAL A 26 6.37 -4.60 13.80
N ASP A 27 6.68 -5.82 14.24
CA ASP A 27 7.13 -6.13 15.60
C ASP A 27 8.65 -6.34 15.61
N GLU A 28 9.37 -5.49 16.34
CA GLU A 28 10.83 -5.57 16.50
C GLU A 28 11.30 -6.81 17.28
N SER A 29 10.40 -7.48 17.99
CA SER A 29 10.68 -8.73 18.71
C SER A 29 10.53 -9.99 17.85
N SER A 30 10.06 -9.84 16.60
CA SER A 30 9.91 -10.93 15.64
C SER A 30 11.24 -11.61 15.33
N ASP A 31 11.22 -12.94 15.20
CA ASP A 31 12.36 -13.78 14.83
C ASP A 31 12.58 -13.85 13.31
N ARG A 32 11.69 -13.25 12.52
CA ARG A 32 11.77 -13.25 11.06
C ARG A 32 12.92 -12.37 10.56
N PRO A 33 13.51 -12.69 9.39
CA PRO A 33 14.53 -11.84 8.78
C PRO A 33 14.02 -10.41 8.58
N LYS A 34 14.82 -9.42 9.01
CA LYS A 34 14.49 -8.00 8.84
C LYS A 34 14.63 -7.59 7.38
N TRP A 35 13.66 -6.81 6.89
CA TRP A 35 13.70 -6.20 5.57
C TRP A 35 13.18 -4.77 5.66
N TYR A 36 13.89 -3.83 5.02
CA TYR A 36 13.47 -2.44 4.97
C TYR A 36 13.49 -1.96 3.51
N ALA A 37 12.30 -1.84 2.93
CA ALA A 37 12.09 -1.16 1.66
C ALA A 37 11.78 0.32 1.92
N LEU A 38 12.48 1.23 1.23
CA LEU A 38 12.32 2.68 1.40
C LEU A 38 12.13 3.36 0.05
N THR A 39 11.06 4.14 -0.06
CA THR A 39 10.84 5.10 -1.14
C THR A 39 11.06 6.51 -0.62
N MET A 40 11.60 7.40 -1.44
CA MET A 40 11.75 8.82 -1.08
C MET A 40 10.39 9.44 -0.72
N PHE A 41 10.30 10.09 0.44
CA PHE A 41 9.07 10.76 0.85
C PHE A 41 8.76 11.97 -0.03
N PRO A 42 7.47 12.18 -0.38
CA PRO A 42 7.06 13.34 -1.17
C PRO A 42 7.08 14.62 -0.32
N TYR A 43 7.32 15.76 -0.98
CA TYR A 43 7.07 17.06 -0.39
C TYR A 43 5.56 17.37 -0.38
N THR A 44 5.08 18.15 0.60
CA THR A 44 3.67 18.59 0.69
C THR A 44 3.36 19.73 -0.29
N SER A 45 3.61 19.50 -1.58
CA SER A 45 3.48 20.52 -2.64
C SER A 45 2.10 20.63 -3.27
N GLY A 46 1.12 19.84 -2.81
CA GLY A 46 -0.23 19.76 -3.37
C GLY A 46 -0.68 18.31 -3.55
N ASP A 47 -1.45 18.04 -4.60
CA ASP A 47 -1.94 16.70 -4.91
C ASP A 47 -0.87 15.79 -5.53
N LEU A 48 -1.07 14.48 -5.38
CA LEU A 48 -0.19 13.49 -5.98
C LEU A 48 -0.33 13.48 -7.51
N HIS A 49 0.76 13.75 -8.22
CA HIS A 49 0.87 13.50 -9.66
C HIS A 49 1.43 12.09 -9.97
N ILE A 50 1.36 11.67 -11.25
CA ILE A 50 1.78 10.34 -11.70
C ILE A 50 3.24 9.99 -11.35
N GLY A 51 4.13 10.98 -11.26
CA GLY A 51 5.50 10.76 -10.78
C GLY A 51 5.59 10.14 -9.37
N HIS A 52 4.67 10.48 -8.45
CA HIS A 52 4.62 9.85 -7.13
C HIS A 52 4.22 8.38 -7.25
N TRP A 53 3.22 8.09 -8.10
CA TRP A 53 2.80 6.72 -8.37
C TRP A 53 3.95 5.88 -8.91
N TYR A 54 4.73 6.42 -9.86
CA TYR A 54 5.91 5.74 -10.42
C TYR A 54 7.00 5.45 -9.40
N ALA A 55 7.15 6.30 -8.37
CA ALA A 55 8.12 6.06 -7.30
C ALA A 55 7.61 5.03 -6.28
N MET A 56 6.32 5.10 -5.91
CA MET A 56 5.74 4.32 -4.82
C MET A 56 5.30 2.92 -5.26
N ALA A 57 4.55 2.81 -6.37
CA ALA A 57 3.92 1.54 -6.75
C ALA A 57 4.92 0.41 -7.05
N PRO A 58 6.04 0.62 -7.76
CA PRO A 58 7.02 -0.43 -7.98
C PRO A 58 7.77 -0.83 -6.70
N SER A 59 7.88 0.09 -5.73
CA SER A 59 8.55 -0.17 -4.45
C SER A 59 7.67 -0.99 -3.50
N ASP A 60 6.35 -1.00 -3.72
CA ASP A 60 5.33 -1.72 -2.94
C ASP A 60 5.05 -3.13 -3.48
N VAL A 61 5.84 -3.59 -4.48
CA VAL A 61 5.80 -4.94 -5.08
C VAL A 61 6.96 -5.78 -4.55
#